data_AF-A0A5R9DSK8-F1
#
_entry.id   AF-A0A5R9DSK8-F1
#
_cell.length_a   1.000
_cell.length_b   1.000
_cell.length_c   1.000
_cell.angle_alpha   90.00
_cell.angle_beta   90.00
_cell.angle_gamma   90.00
#
_symmetry.space_group_name_H-M   'P 1'
#
loop_
_entity.id
_entity.type
_entity.pdbx_description
1 polymer ?
#
loop_
_entity_poly.entity_id
_entity_poly.type
_entity_poly.pdbx_seq_one_letter_code
_entity_poly.pdbx_strand_id
1 'polypeptide(L)'
;MQIYLDQDANAAEKLWVKRKYAVLTKSASICQKIRNVLKNKQYIDFVLFFELLEQAERAPEDKRAEVNAAQHIWGCFGNKLPIKRKRIFKRLSRNIKLEK
;
A
#
# COMPACT_ATOMS: atom_id res chain seq x y z
N MET A 1 -8.25 23.99 2.55
CA MET A 1 -8.14 23.21 1.29
C MET A 1 -8.65 21.79 1.54
N GLN A 2 -9.85 21.68 2.11
CA GLN A 2 -10.41 20.44 2.65
C GLN A 2 -11.92 20.39 2.39
N ILE A 3 -12.31 21.02 1.28
CA ILE A 3 -13.70 21.27 0.91
C ILE A 3 -13.81 20.81 -0.54
N TYR A 4 -14.67 19.81 -0.76
CA TYR A 4 -15.04 19.20 -2.05
C TYR A 4 -13.96 18.34 -2.73
N LEU A 5 -13.67 17.17 -2.16
CA LEU A 5 -13.74 16.00 -3.05
C LEU A 5 -15.23 15.71 -3.18
N ASP A 6 -15.77 15.82 -4.40
CA ASP A 6 -16.99 15.10 -4.73
C ASP A 6 -16.84 13.71 -4.13
N GLN A 7 -17.81 13.32 -3.30
CA GLN A 7 -17.90 12.02 -2.63
C GLN A 7 -18.16 10.92 -3.66
N ASP A 8 -17.30 10.87 -4.67
CA ASP A 8 -17.31 9.98 -5.80
C ASP A 8 -16.43 8.78 -5.46
N ALA A 9 -17.07 7.62 -5.42
CA ALA A 9 -16.42 6.34 -5.23
C ALA A 9 -15.26 6.13 -6.24
N ASN A 10 -15.40 6.60 -7.48
CA ASN A 10 -14.37 6.47 -8.49
C ASN A 10 -13.16 7.37 -8.19
N ALA A 11 -13.39 8.58 -7.69
CA ALA A 11 -12.31 9.48 -7.28
C ALA A 11 -11.54 8.90 -6.09
N ALA A 12 -12.25 8.35 -5.09
CA ALA A 12 -11.63 7.65 -3.96
C ALA A 12 -10.82 6.42 -4.40
N GLU A 13 -11.34 5.60 -5.32
CA GLU A 13 -10.60 4.45 -5.85
C GLU A 13 -9.35 4.88 -6.63
N LYS A 14 -9.44 5.93 -7.47
CA LYS A 14 -8.27 6.48 -8.18
C LYS A 14 -7.21 6.98 -7.21
N LEU A 15 -7.61 7.70 -6.16
CA LEU A 15 -6.69 8.16 -5.12
C LEU A 15 -6.07 6.98 -4.36
N TRP A 16 -6.88 5.98 -4.03
CA TRP A 16 -6.42 4.78 -3.34
C TRP A 16 -5.38 4.02 -4.15
N VAL A 17 -5.60 3.80 -5.45
CA VAL A 17 -4.62 3.13 -6.32
C VAL A 17 -3.27 3.85 -6.31
N LYS A 18 -3.27 5.19 -6.35
CA LYS A 18 -2.04 6.00 -6.29
C LYS A 18 -1.31 5.88 -4.95
N ARG A 19 -2.04 5.80 -3.83
CA ARG A 19 -1.47 5.80 -2.47
C ARG A 19 -1.24 4.40 -1.89
N LYS A 20 -1.83 3.36 -2.47
CA LYS A 20 -1.86 1.98 -1.94
C LYS A 20 -0.50 1.46 -1.49
N TYR A 21 0.54 1.61 -2.31
CA TYR A 21 1.86 1.07 -1.98
C TYR A 21 2.58 1.88 -0.92
N ALA A 22 2.41 3.22 -0.91
CA ALA A 22 2.95 4.07 0.15
C ALA A 22 2.29 3.80 1.51
N VAL A 23 0.99 3.50 1.51
CA VAL A 23 0.30 3.05 2.73
C VAL A 23 0.78 1.66 3.13
N LEU A 24 0.93 0.73 2.16
CA LEU A 24 1.37 -0.64 2.44
C LEU A 24 2.79 -0.71 3.04
N THR A 25 3.71 0.13 2.56
CA THR A 25 5.08 0.23 3.09
C THR A 25 5.12 0.76 4.51
N LYS A 26 4.10 1.51 4.95
CA LYS A 26 4.02 2.09 6.30
C LYS A 26 3.19 1.25 7.26
N SER A 27 2.06 0.70 6.81
CA SER A 27 1.20 -0.14 7.64
C SER A 27 0.27 -1.03 6.80
N ALA A 28 0.52 -2.34 6.85
CA ALA A 28 -0.39 -3.33 6.27
C ALA A 28 -1.79 -3.31 6.92
N SER A 29 -1.87 -2.97 8.22
CA SER A 29 -3.14 -2.87 8.96
C SER A 29 -3.99 -1.70 8.43
N ILE A 30 -3.40 -0.52 8.26
CA ILE A 30 -4.11 0.64 7.70
C ILE A 30 -4.53 0.35 6.25
N CYS A 31 -3.68 -0.30 5.45
CA CYS A 31 -4.02 -0.74 4.10
C CYS A 31 -5.24 -1.69 4.06
N GLN A 32 -5.39 -2.57 5.05
CA GLN A 32 -6.58 -3.42 5.16
C GLN A 32 -7.83 -2.62 5.56
N LYS A 33 -7.72 -1.67 6.49
CA LYS A 33 -8.84 -0.82 6.90
C LYS A 33 -9.36 0.01 5.72
N ILE A 34 -8.48 0.63 4.94
CA ILE A 34 -8.86 1.40 3.75
C ILE A 34 -9.58 0.52 2.71
N ARG A 35 -9.09 -0.71 2.49
CA ARG A 35 -9.78 -1.68 1.61
C ARG A 35 -11.19 -2.01 2.08
N ASN A 36 -11.41 -2.10 3.38
CA ASN A 36 -12.74 -2.35 3.94
C ASN A 36 -13.67 -1.14 3.74
N VAL A 37 -13.17 0.08 3.92
CA VAL A 37 -13.93 1.32 3.68
C VAL A 37 -14.38 1.41 2.22
N LEU A 38 -13.50 1.09 1.28
CA LEU A 38 -13.81 1.12 -0.16
C LEU A 38 -14.59 -0.09 -0.67
N LYS A 39 -14.92 -1.06 0.19
CA LYS A 39 -15.60 -2.29 -0.21
C LYS A 39 -17.04 -2.03 -0.67
N ASN A 40 -17.74 -1.11 0.00
CA ASN A 40 -19.10 -0.72 -0.35
C ASN A 40 -19.10 0.62 -1.09
N LYS A 41 -19.19 0.57 -2.42
CA LYS A 41 -19.13 1.77 -3.27
C LYS A 41 -20.35 2.70 -3.15
N GLN A 42 -21.47 2.22 -2.58
CA GLN A 42 -22.67 3.04 -2.38
C GLN A 42 -22.59 3.91 -1.12
N TYR A 43 -21.81 3.48 -0.11
CA TYR A 43 -21.71 4.14 1.19
C TYR A 43 -20.27 4.13 1.66
N ILE A 44 -19.45 4.95 1.01
CA ILE A 44 -18.06 5.15 1.41
C ILE A 44 -18.05 6.19 2.53
N ASP A 45 -17.48 5.82 3.68
CA ASP A 45 -17.15 6.78 4.72
C ASP A 45 -15.89 7.54 4.31
N PHE A 46 -16.09 8.69 3.67
CA PHE A 46 -14.99 9.53 3.19
C PHE A 46 -14.17 10.13 4.34
N VAL A 47 -14.80 10.43 5.48
CA VAL A 47 -14.08 10.97 6.65
C VAL A 47 -13.10 9.93 7.14
N LEU A 48 -13.57 8.70 7.40
CA LEU A 48 -12.71 7.60 7.82
C LEU A 48 -11.64 7.26 6.78
N PHE A 49 -11.97 7.34 5.49
CA PHE A 49 -10.99 7.12 4.41
C PHE A 49 -9.82 8.11 4.48
N PHE A 50 -10.10 9.41 4.64
CA PHE A 50 -9.05 10.43 4.73
C PHE A 50 -8.28 10.36 6.05
N GLU A 51 -8.94 10.09 7.16
CA GLU A 51 -8.27 9.87 8.46
C GLU A 51 -7.27 8.71 8.38
N LEU A 52 -7.64 7.60 7.74
CA LEU A 52 -6.74 6.46 7.55
C LEU A 52 -5.56 6.81 6.63
N LEU A 53 -5.75 7.64 5.61
CA LEU A 53 -4.66 8.12 4.76
C LEU A 53 -3.70 9.02 5.52
N GLU A 54 -4.20 9.97 6.32
CA GLU A 54 -3.37 10.82 7.17
C GLU A 54 -2.64 9.99 8.23
N GLN A 55 -3.31 9.01 8.83
CA GLN A 55 -2.70 8.09 9.79
C GLN A 55 -1.56 7.29 9.15
N ALA A 56 -1.75 6.82 7.92
CA ALA A 56 -0.70 6.16 7.17
C ALA A 56 0.47 7.10 6.90
N GLU A 57 0.21 8.36 6.56
CA GLU A 57 1.26 9.35 6.27
C GLU A 57 2.09 9.69 7.51
N ARG A 58 1.45 9.80 8.68
CA ARG A 58 2.10 10.06 9.98
C ARG A 58 2.73 8.82 10.62
N ALA A 59 2.43 7.61 10.13
CA ALA A 59 3.01 6.39 10.66
C ALA A 59 4.54 6.42 10.47
N PRO A 60 5.32 6.02 11.51
CA PRO A 60 6.76 5.93 11.41
C PRO A 60 7.15 4.93 10.32
N GLU A 61 8.33 5.14 9.71
CA GLU A 61 8.86 4.21 8.72
C GLU A 61 9.07 2.83 9.34
N ASP A 62 8.44 1.81 8.76
CA ASP A 62 8.61 0.43 9.16
C ASP A 62 9.35 -0.32 8.04
N LYS A 63 10.67 -0.48 8.22
CA LYS A 63 11.54 -1.22 7.30
C LYS A 63 11.03 -2.63 6.99
N ARG A 64 10.28 -3.27 7.89
CA ARG A 64 9.67 -4.60 7.63
C ARG A 64 8.48 -4.49 6.71
N ALA A 65 7.64 -3.47 6.90
CA ALA A 65 6.51 -3.19 6.02
C ALA A 65 6.97 -2.77 4.62
N GLU A 66 8.09 -2.03 4.50
CA GLU A 66 8.74 -1.74 3.22
C GLU A 66 9.18 -3.00 2.47
N VAL A 67 9.90 -3.91 3.16
CA VAL A 67 10.34 -5.18 2.56
C VAL A 67 9.13 -6.03 2.14
N ASN A 68 8.07 -6.07 2.94
CA ASN A 68 6.83 -6.78 2.60
C ASN A 68 6.14 -6.17 1.37
N ALA A 69 6.05 -4.84 1.29
CA ALA A 69 5.46 -4.16 0.14
C ALA A 69 6.28 -4.42 -1.14
N ALA A 70 7.60 -4.35 -1.06
CA ALA A 70 8.49 -4.67 -2.17
C ALA A 70 8.33 -6.13 -2.65
N GLN A 71 8.20 -7.08 -1.72
CA GLN A 71 7.88 -8.48 -2.04
C GLN A 71 6.52 -8.63 -2.71
N HIS A 72 5.50 -7.90 -2.26
CA HIS A 72 4.16 -7.96 -2.83
C HIS A 72 4.12 -7.40 -4.26
N ILE A 73 4.80 -6.28 -4.50
CA ILE A 73 4.98 -5.69 -5.84
C ILE A 73 5.72 -6.70 -6.72
N TRP A 74 6.85 -7.24 -6.23
CA TRP A 74 7.62 -8.25 -6.95
C TRP A 74 6.80 -9.50 -7.29
N GLY A 75 5.96 -9.96 -6.36
CA GLY A 75 5.02 -11.07 -6.55
C GLY A 75 4.02 -10.82 -7.67
N CYS A 76 3.47 -9.60 -7.78
CA CYS A 76 2.60 -9.22 -8.90
C CYS A 76 3.30 -9.34 -10.27
N PHE A 77 4.62 -9.14 -10.34
CA PHE A 77 5.41 -9.34 -11.56
C PHE A 77 5.95 -10.77 -11.73
N GLY A 78 5.81 -11.62 -10.71
CA GLY A 78 6.50 -12.90 -10.58
C GLY A 78 6.23 -13.90 -11.70
N ASN A 79 5.08 -13.83 -12.37
CA ASN A 79 4.76 -14.77 -13.46
C ASN A 79 5.30 -14.31 -14.82
N LYS A 80 5.75 -13.06 -14.95
CA LYS A 80 6.25 -12.47 -16.20
C LYS A 80 7.76 -12.22 -16.22
N LEU A 81 8.47 -12.50 -15.12
CA LEU A 81 9.89 -12.18 -14.97
C LEU A 81 10.83 -13.38 -15.20
N PRO A 82 11.96 -13.19 -15.90
CA PRO A 82 12.97 -14.23 -16.10
C PRO A 82 13.54 -14.79 -14.79
N ILE A 83 13.85 -16.09 -14.78
CA ILE A 83 14.39 -16.82 -13.62
C ILE A 83 15.65 -16.15 -13.02
N LYS A 84 16.51 -15.56 -13.87
CA LYS A 84 17.70 -14.81 -13.44
C LYS A 84 17.34 -13.62 -12.53
N ARG A 85 16.30 -12.85 -12.87
CA ARG A 85 15.84 -11.70 -12.07
C ARG A 85 15.24 -12.16 -10.73
N LYS A 86 14.52 -13.29 -10.70
CA LYS A 86 14.02 -13.91 -9.45
C LYS A 86 15.15 -14.29 -8.49
N ARG A 87 16.26 -14.84 -8.99
CA ARG A 87 17.45 -15.18 -8.18
C ARG A 87 18.13 -13.94 -7.60
N ILE A 88 18.27 -12.88 -8.39
CA ILE A 88 18.87 -11.61 -7.94
C ILE A 88 18.03 -10.99 -6.82
N PHE A 89 16.71 -10.92 -7.00
CA PHE A 89 15.80 -10.40 -5.97
C PHE A 89 15.88 -11.20 -4.66
N LYS A 90 15.89 -12.54 -4.75
CA LYS A 90 16.08 -13.41 -3.57
C LYS A 90 17.42 -13.22 -2.87
N ARG A 91 18.48 -12.87 -3.61
CA ARG A 91 19.82 -12.59 -3.04
C ARG A 91 19.84 -11.25 -2.32
N LEU A 92 19.31 -10.19 -2.96
CA LEU A 92 19.23 -8.85 -2.38
C LEU A 92 18.36 -8.82 -1.13
N SER A 93 17.20 -9.50 -1.15
CA SER A 93 16.30 -9.60 0.00
C SER A 93 16.89 -10.35 1.20
N ARG A 94 17.91 -11.19 0.98
CA ARG A 94 18.62 -11.89 2.06
C ARG A 94 19.58 -10.98 2.81
N ASN A 95 20.24 -10.05 2.11
CA ASN A 95 21.19 -9.12 2.74
C ASN A 95 20.48 -8.11 3.66
N ILE A 96 19.28 -7.67 3.29
CA ILE A 96 18.47 -6.74 4.11
C ILE A 96 18.05 -7.39 5.45
N LYS A 97 17.98 -8.72 5.54
CA LYS A 97 17.68 -9.44 6.79
C LYS A 97 18.89 -9.61 7.71
N LEU A 98 20.11 -9.37 7.22
CA LEU A 98 21.37 -9.61 7.93
C LEU A 98 21.95 -8.35 8.60
N GLU A 99 21.43 -7.15 8.29
CA GLU A 99 21.80 -5.89 8.98
C GLU A 99 20.97 -5.67 10.25
N LYS A 100 20.77 -6.73 11.04
CA LYS A 100 20.17 -6.65 12.37
C LYS A 100 21.23 -6.64 13.45
#